data_AF-A0AAV9DBF5-F1
#
_entry.id   AF-A0AAV9DBF5-F1
#
_cell.length_a   1.000
_cell.length_b   1.000
_cell.length_c   1.000
_cell.angle_alpha   90.00
_cell.angle_beta   90.00
_cell.angle_gamma   90.00
#
_symmetry.space_group_name_H-M   'P 1'
#
loop_
_entity.id
_entity.type
_entity.pdbx_description
1 polymer ?
#
loop_
_entity_poly.entity_id
_entity_poly.type
_entity_poly.pdbx_seq_one_letter_code
_entity_poly.pdbx_strand_id
1 'polypeptide(L)' 'MTGRGITPNLAIYRDLIYGFCGLRKSTEGERLMKEMVECDLMPDNEISMALINGYCEEGNFDEAESLLDYFAK' A
#
# COMPACT_ATOMS: atom_id res chain seq x y z
N MET A 1 -8.25 0.47 -10.42
CA MET A 1 -9.74 0.58 -10.45
C MET A 1 -10.19 1.75 -11.34
N THR A 2 -10.34 1.57 -12.66
CA THR A 2 -10.72 2.68 -13.59
C THR A 2 -11.89 2.31 -14.52
N GLY A 3 -12.87 1.54 -14.02
CA GLY A 3 -14.00 1.06 -14.82
C GLY A 3 -15.31 1.86 -14.71
N ARG A 4 -15.44 2.84 -13.81
CA ARG A 4 -16.74 3.49 -13.50
C ARG A 4 -16.73 5.01 -13.31
N GLY A 5 -15.66 5.71 -13.72
CA GLY A 5 -15.60 7.18 -13.59
C GLY A 5 -15.47 7.70 -12.16
N ILE A 6 -15.14 6.83 -11.20
CA ILE A 6 -14.74 7.24 -9.86
C ILE A 6 -13.22 7.42 -9.92
N THR A 7 -12.74 8.64 -9.76
CA THR A 7 -11.33 8.90 -9.47
C THR A 7 -11.11 8.48 -8.02
N PRO A 8 -10.39 7.37 -7.76
CA PRO A 8 -10.12 6.97 -6.39
C PRO A 8 -9.31 8.08 -5.72
N ASN A 9 -9.80 8.56 -4.59
CA ASN A 9 -9.11 9.55 -3.78
C ASN A 9 -8.15 8.84 -2.80
N LEU A 10 -7.26 9.62 -2.17
CA LEU A 10 -6.29 9.10 -1.19
C LEU A 10 -6.97 8.25 -0.09
N ALA A 11 -8.14 8.67 0.38
CA ALA A 11 -8.88 7.95 1.43
C ALA A 11 -9.30 6.54 0.99
N ILE A 12 -9.76 6.39 -0.26
CA ILE A 12 -10.14 5.08 -0.81
C ILE A 12 -8.92 4.16 -0.89
N TYR A 13 -7.79 4.64 -1.40
CA TYR A 13 -6.56 3.83 -1.44
C TYR A 13 -6.10 3.44 -0.05
N ARG A 14 -6.11 4.40 0.89
CA ARG A 14 -5.78 4.14 2.29
C ARG A 14 -6.64 3.02 2.86
N ASP A 15 -7.97 3.15 2.82
CA ASP A 15 -8.89 2.16 3.40
C ASP A 15 -8.71 0.77 2.78
N LEU A 16 -8.51 0.71 1.46
CA LEU A 16 -8.28 -0.55 0.77
C LEU A 16 -6.94 -1.18 1.17
N ILE A 17 -5.85 -0.41 1.18
CA ILE A 17 -4.52 -0.91 1.54
C ILE A 17 -4.53 -1.44 2.98
N TYR A 18 -5.09 -0.67 3.93
CA TYR A 18 -5.26 -1.11 5.31
C TYR A 18 -6.08 -2.40 5.41
N GLY A 19 -7.18 -2.50 4.66
CA GLY A 19 -7.99 -3.71 4.60
C GLY A 19 -7.21 -4.92 4.09
N PHE A 20 -6.39 -4.76 3.04
CA PHE A 20 -5.56 -5.83 2.50
C PHE A 20 -4.45 -6.25 3.48
N CYS A 21 -3.75 -5.31 4.13
CA CYS A 21 -2.76 -5.63 5.15
C CYS A 21 -3.38 -6.38 6.33
N GLY A 22 -4.54 -5.94 6.82
CA GLY A 22 -5.28 -6.62 7.90
C GLY A 22 -5.75 -8.03 7.54
N LEU A 23 -5.92 -8.32 6.24
CA LEU A 23 -6.27 -9.63 5.72
C LEU A 23 -5.05 -10.50 5.37
N ARG A 24 -3.83 -10.08 5.71
CA ARG A 24 -2.58 -10.73 5.33
C ARG A 24 -2.44 -10.92 3.81
N LYS A 25 -2.79 -9.87 3.08
CA LYS A 25 -2.67 -9.76 1.62
C LYS A 25 -1.85 -8.54 1.26
N SER A 26 -0.69 -8.37 1.90
CA SER A 26 0.16 -7.18 1.77
C SER A 26 0.60 -6.93 0.32
N THR A 27 0.77 -7.98 -0.50
CA THR A 27 1.04 -7.86 -1.94
C THR A 27 -0.07 -7.15 -2.73
N GLU A 28 -1.34 -7.39 -2.41
CA GLU A 28 -2.45 -6.65 -3.04
C GLU A 28 -2.51 -5.20 -2.54
N GLY A 29 -2.18 -4.96 -1.27
CA GLY A 29 -2.02 -3.62 -0.73
C GLY A 29 -0.91 -2.83 -1.45
N GLU A 30 0.25 -3.45 -1.67
CA GLU A 30 1.36 -2.82 -2.37
C GLU A 30 1.01 -2.51 -3.84
N ARG A 31 0.27 -3.41 -4.51
CA ARG A 31 -0.23 -3.15 -5.86
C ARG A 31 -1.11 -1.90 -5.92
N LEU A 32 -1.95 -1.69 -4.92
CA LEU A 32 -2.77 -0.49 -4.81
C LEU A 32 -1.96 0.76 -4.49
N MET A 33 -0.92 0.65 -3.66
CA MET A 33 0.01 1.75 -3.42
C MET A 33 0.70 2.18 -4.73
N LYS A 34 1.14 1.23 -5.57
CA LYS A 34 1.72 1.52 -6.88
C LYS A 34 0.72 2.22 -7.81
N GLU A 35 -0.52 1.72 -7.88
CA GLU A 35 -1.60 2.37 -8.64
C GLU A 35 -1.86 3.81 -8.15
N MET A 36 -1.77 4.05 -6.85
CA MET A 36 -1.93 5.37 -6.25
C MET A 36 -0.82 6.34 -6.70
N VAL A 37 0.43 5.89 -6.72
CA VAL A 37 1.58 6.67 -7.21
C VAL A 37 1.42 6.98 -8.70
N GLU A 38 0.95 6.03 -9.51
CA GLU A 38 0.63 6.24 -10.93
C GLU A 38 -0.48 7.28 -11.16
N CYS A 39 -1.32 7.50 -10.15
CA CYS A 39 -2.38 8.52 -10.16
C CYS A 39 -1.93 9.86 -9.55
N ASP A 40 -0.61 10.10 -9.41
CA ASP A 40 -0.01 11.28 -8.78
C ASP A 40 -0.43 11.49 -7.31
N LEU A 41 -0.83 10.42 -6.62
CA LEU A 41 -1.17 10.43 -5.20
C LEU A 41 -0.03 9.81 -4.40
N MET A 42 0.60 10.59 -3.51
CA MET A 42 1.70 10.10 -2.67
C MET A 42 1.17 9.31 -1.46
N PRO A 43 1.76 8.15 -1.15
CA PRO A 43 1.49 7.44 0.10
C PRO A 43 1.93 8.29 1.28
N ASP A 44 1.07 8.33 2.30
CA ASP A 44 1.43 8.89 3.59
C ASP A 44 2.21 7.85 4.43
N ASN A 45 2.78 8.31 5.54
CA ASN A 45 3.52 7.44 6.47
C ASN A 45 2.66 6.33 7.05
N GLU A 46 1.35 6.55 7.14
CA GLU A 46 0.39 5.58 7.68
C GLU A 46 0.23 4.39 6.71
N ILE A 47 0.09 4.65 5.41
CA ILE A 47 0.03 3.63 4.35
C ILE A 47 1.33 2.81 4.29
N SER A 48 2.49 3.48 4.30
CA SER A 48 3.78 2.79 4.21
C SER A 48 4.03 1.91 5.45
N MET A 49 3.77 2.42 6.65
CA MET A 49 3.86 1.62 7.88
C MET A 49 2.90 0.43 7.88
N ALA A 50 1.69 0.58 7.38
CA ALA A 50 0.72 -0.51 7.31
C ALA A 50 1.19 -1.66 6.42
N LEU A 51 1.82 -1.35 5.28
CA LEU A 51 2.39 -2.34 4.37
C LEU A 51 3.61 -3.03 4.98
N ILE A 52 4.54 -2.27 5.55
CA ILE A 52 5.74 -2.82 6.19
C ILE A 52 5.34 -3.75 7.34
N ASN A 53 4.41 -3.32 8.20
CA ASN A 53 3.93 -4.17 9.30
C ASN A 53 3.19 -5.41 8.77
N GLY A 54 2.35 -5.26 7.75
CA GLY A 54 1.66 -6.39 7.13
C GLY A 54 2.62 -7.45 6.60
N TYR A 55 3.66 -7.03 5.88
CA TYR A 55 4.70 -7.95 5.39
C TYR A 55 5.50 -8.61 6.53
N CYS A 56 5.84 -7.86 7.59
CA CYS A 56 6.47 -8.43 8.78
C CYS A 56 5.58 -9.49 9.46
N GLU A 57 4.28 -9.26 9.58
CA GLU A 57 3.33 -10.21 10.17
C GLU A 57 3.08 -11.46 9.31
N GLU A 58 3.28 -11.33 8.01
CA GLU A 58 3.25 -12.44 7.04
C GLU A 58 4.57 -13.24 7.01
N GLY A 59 5.66 -12.70 7.56
CA GLY A 59 7.01 -13.28 7.50
C GLY A 59 7.78 -12.96 6.22
N ASN A 60 7.28 -12.01 5.43
CA ASN A 60 7.83 -11.56 4.15
C ASN A 60 8.78 -10.37 4.39
N PHE A 61 9.93 -10.65 5.01
CA PHE A 61 10.86 -9.60 5.46
C PHE A 61 11.59 -8.89 4.30
N ASP A 62 11.87 -9.61 3.21
CA ASP A 62 12.55 -9.04 2.03
C ASP A 62 11.69 -7.94 1.39
N GLU A 63 10.38 -8.14 1.30
CA GLU A 63 9.42 -7.16 0.83
C GLU A 63 9.27 -5.97 1.80
N ALA A 64 9.27 -6.24 3.11
CA ALA A 64 9.22 -5.20 4.13
C ALA A 64 10.46 -4.29 4.08
N GLU A 65 11.66 -4.87 3.93
CA GLU A 65 12.91 -4.13 3.78
C GLU A 65 12.94 -3.33 2.47
N SER A 66 12.51 -3.93 1.36
CA SER A 66 12.42 -3.25 0.07
C SER A 66 11.52 -2.01 0.13
N LEU A 67 10.39 -2.08 0.84
CA LEU A 67 9.51 -0.94 1.05
C LEU A 67 10.14 0.12 1.97
N LEU A 68 10.81 -0.30 3.04
CA LEU A 68 11.54 0.63 3.92
C LEU A 68 12.59 1.43 3.12
N ASP A 69 13.38 0.76 2.30
CA ASP A 69 14.41 1.39 1.46
C ASP A 69 13.82 2.34 0.42
N TYR A 70 12.66 1.99 -0.14
CA TYR A 70 11.94 2.85 -1.09
C TYR A 70 11.51 4.18 -0.45
N PHE A 71 11.09 4.17 0.81
CA PHE A 71 10.60 5.36 1.52
C PHE A 71 11.68 6.10 2.34
N ALA A 72 12.81 5.47 2.65
CA ALA A 72 13.90 6.07 3.40
C ALA A 72 14.79 7.01 2.57
N LYS A 73 14.54 7.10 1.26
CA LYS A 73 15.33 7.86 0.29
C LYS A 73 14.72 9.23 -0.01
#